data_AF-A0A1G7BMF8-F1
#
_entry.id   AF-A0A1G7BMF8-F1
#
_cell.length_a   1.000
_cell.length_b   1.000
_cell.length_c   1.000
_cell.angle_alpha   90.00
_cell.angle_beta   90.00
_cell.angle_gamma   90.00
#
_symmetry.space_group_name_H-M   'P 1'
#
loop_
_entity.id
_entity.type
_entity.pdbx_description
1 polymer ?
#
loop_
_entity_poly.entity_id
_entity_poly.type
_entity_poly.pdbx_seq_one_letter_code
_entity_poly.pdbx_strand_id
1 'polypeptide(L)' 'MDTYGLMRQFADSWALLGLCLIFLGVLVWVWRPGARKAHDAAAASIFRNETRPAGAGRDVRERG' A
#
# COMPACT_ATOMS: atom_id res chain seq x y z
N MET A 1 -22.39 -42.55 15.32
CA MET A 1 -21.09 -41.89 15.05
C MET A 1 -20.70 -41.18 16.32
N ASP A 2 -19.58 -41.57 16.92
CA ASP A 2 -19.19 -41.17 18.28
C ASP A 2 -18.59 -39.74 18.30
N THR A 3 -18.75 -39.01 19.41
CA THR A 3 -18.33 -37.59 19.57
C THR A 3 -16.86 -37.35 19.20
N TYR A 4 -16.00 -38.35 19.43
CA TYR A 4 -14.59 -38.32 19.06
C TYR A 4 -14.35 -38.14 17.55
N GLY A 5 -15.21 -38.74 16.71
CA GLY A 5 -15.11 -38.60 15.25
C GLY A 5 -15.35 -37.16 14.79
N LEU A 6 -16.29 -36.47 15.44
CA LEU A 6 -16.63 -35.08 15.13
C LEU A 6 -15.47 -34.12 15.48
N MET A 7 -14.83 -34.32 16.65
CA MET A 7 -13.67 -33.52 17.05
C MET A 7 -12.44 -33.79 16.19
N ARG A 8 -12.18 -35.05 15.82
CA ARG A 8 -11.07 -35.42 14.93
C ARG A 8 -11.23 -34.76 13.56
N GLN A 9 -12.41 -34.87 12.95
CA GLN A 9 -12.64 -34.33 11.62
C GLN A 9 -12.52 -32.80 11.56
N PHE A 10 -12.93 -32.12 12.64
CA PHE A 10 -12.68 -30.70 12.81
C PHE A 10 -11.17 -30.42 12.89
N ALA A 11 -10.44 -31.07 13.80
CA ALA A 11 -9.00 -30.90 13.99
C ALA A 11 -8.17 -31.16 12.72
N ASP A 12 -8.46 -32.24 11.97
CA ASP A 12 -7.76 -32.57 10.73
C ASP A 12 -8.04 -31.54 9.61
N SER A 13 -9.20 -30.86 9.63
CA SER A 13 -9.56 -29.87 8.60
C SER A 13 -9.06 -28.45 8.88
N TRP A 14 -8.69 -28.13 10.13
CA TRP A 14 -8.25 -26.79 10.53
C TRP A 14 -6.93 -26.35 9.88
N ALA A 15 -6.00 -27.28 9.67
CA ALA A 15 -4.75 -26.98 9.00
C ALA A 15 -4.97 -26.56 7.54
N LEU A 16 -5.85 -27.27 6.82
CA LEU A 16 -6.25 -26.92 5.46
C LEU A 16 -7.02 -25.58 5.41
N LEU A 17 -7.89 -25.34 6.39
CA LEU A 17 -8.60 -24.07 6.52
C LEU A 17 -7.63 -22.91 6.76
N GLY A 18 -6.65 -23.09 7.65
CA GLY A 18 -5.61 -22.10 7.94
C GLY A 18 -4.78 -21.75 6.70
N LEU A 19 -4.36 -22.75 5.93
CA LEU A 19 -3.65 -22.52 4.67
C LEU A 19 -4.51 -21.74 3.65
N CYS A 20 -5.80 -22.09 3.54
CA CYS A 20 -6.74 -21.41 2.66
C CYS A 20 -6.95 -19.94 3.07
N LEU A 21 -7.11 -19.67 4.36
CA LEU A 21 -7.25 -18.30 4.89
C LEU A 21 -5.98 -17.47 4.66
N ILE A 22 -4.79 -18.04 4.87
CA ILE A 22 -3.52 -17.36 4.57
C ILE A 22 -3.44 -17.05 3.09
N PHE A 23 -3.77 -18.01 2.22
CA PHE A 23 -3.76 -17.82 0.77
C PHE A 23 -4.69 -16.68 0.33
N LEU A 24 -5.92 -16.66 0.82
CA LEU A 24 -6.86 -15.56 0.55
C LEU A 24 -6.38 -14.23 1.14
N GLY A 25 -5.76 -14.25 2.32
CA GLY A 25 -5.16 -13.08 2.94
C GLY A 25 -4.08 -12.45 2.07
N VAL A 26 -3.23 -13.26 1.44
CA VAL A 26 -2.21 -12.79 0.49
C VAL A 26 -2.87 -12.23 -0.77
N LEU A 27 -3.91 -12.88 -1.30
CA LEU A 27 -4.63 -12.42 -2.49
C LEU A 27 -5.26 -11.03 -2.27
N VAL A 28 -5.91 -10.85 -1.11
CA VAL A 28 -6.48 -9.56 -0.69
C VAL A 28 -5.39 -8.51 -0.44
N TRP A 29 -4.24 -8.91 0.11
CA TRP A 29 -3.12 -8.00 0.34
C TRP A 29 -2.51 -7.48 -0.97
N VAL A 30 -2.38 -8.32 -1.99
CA VAL A 30 -1.93 -7.90 -3.34
C VAL A 30 -2.91 -6.92 -3.97
N TRP A 31 -4.22 -7.14 -3.78
CA TRP A 31 -5.24 -6.22 -4.26
C TRP A 31 -5.40 -4.96 -3.41
N ARG A 32 -4.81 -4.87 -2.22
CA ARG A 32 -4.82 -3.65 -1.40
C ARG A 32 -4.02 -2.57 -2.14
N PRO A 33 -4.65 -1.50 -2.64
CA PRO A 33 -3.95 -0.40 -3.30
C PRO A 33 -3.36 0.54 -2.23
N GLY A 34 -2.43 0.03 -1.42
CA GLY A 34 -1.89 0.73 -0.25
C GLY A 34 -0.80 1.76 -0.57
N ALA A 35 -0.18 1.70 -1.75
CA ALA A 35 0.99 2.53 -2.07
C ALA A 35 0.71 3.69 -3.04
N ARG A 36 -0.43 3.70 -3.75
CA ARG A 36 -0.69 4.73 -4.79
C ARG A 36 -0.75 6.16 -4.22
N LYS A 37 -1.25 6.34 -2.99
CA LYS A 37 -1.31 7.68 -2.37
C LYS A 37 0.05 8.24 -1.94
N ALA A 38 1.02 7.39 -1.61
CA ALA A 38 2.35 7.85 -1.19
C ALA A 38 3.21 8.25 -2.41
N HIS A 39 3.06 7.56 -3.54
CA HIS A 39 3.77 7.89 -4.78
C HIS A 39 3.27 9.21 -5.41
N ASP A 40 1.97 9.50 -5.35
CA ASP A 40 1.42 10.79 -5.84
C ASP A 40 1.95 11.99 -5.02
N ALA A 41 2.10 11.81 -3.70
CA ALA A 41 2.63 12.86 -2.82
C ALA A 41 4.13 13.15 -3.05
N ALA A 42 4.90 12.13 -3.41
CA ALA A 42 6.32 12.24 -3.73
C ALA A 42 6.57 12.82 -5.14
N ALA A 43 5.75 12.47 -6.14
CA ALA A 43 5.83 13.07 -7.47
C ALA A 43 5.50 14.57 -7.44
N ALA A 44 4.51 14.97 -6.64
CA ALA A 44 4.13 16.37 -6.49
C ALA A 44 5.14 17.23 -5.69
N SER A 45 6.15 16.64 -5.04
CA SER A 45 7.17 17.41 -4.30
C SER A 45 8.22 18.02 -5.21
N ILE A 46 8.59 17.34 -6.30
CA ILE A 46 9.57 17.82 -7.27
C ILE A 46 8.98 18.99 -8.07
N PHE A 47 7.73 18.87 -8.54
CA PHE A 47 7.08 19.93 -9.33
C PHE A 47 6.70 21.20 -8.54
N ARG A 48 6.71 21.16 -7.20
CA ARG A 48 6.42 22.34 -6.37
C ARG A 48 7.51 23.43 -6.45
N ASN A 49 8.70 23.09 -6.93
CA ASN A 49 9.78 24.07 -7.10
C ASN A 49 9.82 24.71 -8.50
N GLU A 50 9.02 24.21 -9.46
CA GLU A 50 9.08 24.63 -10.86
C GLU A 50 8.12 25.80 -11.19
N THR A 51 7.12 26.05 -10.35
CA THR A 51 6.09 27.08 -10.59
C THR A 51 6.46 28.47 -10.06
N ARG A 52 7.61 28.63 -9.40
CA ARG A 52 8.17 29.96 -9.14
C ARG A 52 9.70 29.87 -9.03
N PRO A 53 10.46 30.37 -10.02
CA PRO A 53 11.90 30.46 -9.87
C PRO A 53 12.20 31.38 -8.69
N ALA A 54 12.96 30.88 -7.72
CA ALA A 54 13.51 31.64 -6.59
C ALA A 54 14.61 32.60 -7.09
N GLY A 55 14.27 33.57 -7.95
CA GLY A 55 15.27 34.45 -8.53
C GLY A 55 14.79 35.55 -9.47
N ALA A 56 13.51 35.59 -9.87
CA ALA A 56 12.99 36.58 -10.83
C ALA A 56 12.80 38.00 -10.23
N GLY A 57 13.80 38.51 -9.50
CA GLY A 57 13.74 39.81 -8.87
C GLY A 57 15.09 40.39 -8.43
N ARG A 58 16.22 39.91 -8.97
CA ARG A 58 17.56 40.39 -8.54
C ARG A 58 18.42 40.97 -9.67
N ASP A 59 17.93 41.00 -10.90
CA ASP A 59 18.71 41.33 -12.10
C ASP A 59 18.20 42.54 -12.89
N VAL A 60 17.01 43.07 -12.55
CA VAL A 60 16.39 44.19 -13.29
C VAL A 60 16.65 45.56 -12.64
N ARG A 61 17.15 45.63 -11.40
CA ARG A 61 17.35 46.89 -10.67
C ARG A 61 18.73 47.55 -10.85
N GLU A 62 19.66 46.90 -11.54
CA GLU A 62 21.03 47.42 -11.74
C GLU A 62 21.30 47.99 -13.15
N ARG A 63 20.27 48.11 -14.00
CA ARG A 63 20.38 48.72 -15.35
C ARG A 63 19.31 49.80 -15.56
N GLY A 64 19.24 50.77 -14.66
CA GLY A 64 18.37 51.94 -14.77
C GLY A 64 19.02 53.16 -14.15
#